data_AF-A0A5E4YJT3-F1
#
_entry.id   AF-A0A5E4YJT3-F1
#
_cell.length_a   1.000
_cell.length_b   1.000
_cell.length_c   1.000
_cell.angle_alpha   90.00
_cell.angle_beta   90.00
_cell.angle_gamma   90.00
#
_symmetry.space_group_name_H-M   'P 1'
#
loop_
_entity.id
_entity.type
_entity.pdbx_description
1 polymer ?
#
loop_
_entity_poly.entity_id
_entity_poly.type
_entity_poly.pdbx_seq_one_letter_code
_entity_poly.pdbx_strand_id
1 'polypeptide(L)'
;MKTNRDEATYRLRLCPRLALLEEIHDSAVFQDRTLQELLTDTLIGNLNVSRQQASVDPIVAAGTFESYDVEFALEGLGTKYEQTLMYEETVANFIGRHCRRAGVYYYFKHAAVGNGRYVREGNRG
;
A
#
# COMPACT_ATOMS: atom_id res chain seq x y z
N MET A 1 15.15 50.92 -3.95
CA MET A 1 14.90 49.88 -4.97
C MET A 1 14.18 48.73 -4.28
N LYS A 2 12.86 48.58 -4.47
CA LYS A 2 12.08 47.48 -3.85
C LYS A 2 12.17 46.27 -4.78
N THR A 3 12.89 45.24 -4.37
CA THR A 3 12.92 43.93 -5.03
C THR A 3 11.55 43.29 -4.84
N ASN A 4 10.75 43.27 -5.91
CA ASN A 4 9.51 42.52 -5.97
C ASN A 4 9.89 41.02 -5.96
N ARG A 5 9.62 40.34 -4.84
CA ARG A 5 9.86 38.89 -4.70
C ARG A 5 8.55 38.22 -5.07
N ASP A 6 8.53 37.62 -6.25
CA ASP A 6 7.40 36.82 -6.71
C ASP A 6 7.43 35.49 -5.96
N GLU A 7 6.47 35.26 -5.07
CA GLU A 7 6.39 34.05 -4.23
C GLU A 7 5.18 33.21 -4.64
N ALA A 8 5.41 31.95 -4.99
CA ALA A 8 4.36 30.99 -5.29
C ALA A 8 4.04 30.13 -4.06
N THR A 9 2.75 29.99 -3.73
CA THR A 9 2.28 29.14 -2.63
C THR A 9 1.87 27.77 -3.15
N TYR A 10 2.43 26.71 -2.55
CA TYR A 10 2.07 25.32 -2.86
C TYR A 10 1.38 24.67 -1.67
N ARG A 11 0.48 23.72 -1.97
CA ARG A 11 -0.15 22.85 -0.97
C ARG A 11 0.05 21.40 -1.39
N LEU A 12 0.41 20.56 -0.43
CA LEU A 12 0.56 19.12 -0.59
C LEU A 12 -0.29 18.39 0.46
N ARG A 13 -0.88 17.25 0.07
CA ARG A 13 -1.50 16.29 0.98
C ARG A 13 -0.62 15.05 1.04
N LEU A 14 -0.16 14.72 2.23
CA LEU A 14 0.60 13.49 2.48
C LEU A 14 -0.35 12.41 3.01
N CYS A 15 -0.38 11.27 2.33
CA CYS A 15 -1.15 10.11 2.71
C CYS A 15 -0.21 8.89 2.81
N PRO A 16 -0.52 7.90 3.67
CA PRO A 16 0.20 6.63 3.65
C PRO A 16 -0.02 5.94 2.30
N ARG A 17 0.95 5.12 1.89
CA ARG A 17 0.87 4.38 0.62
C ARG A 17 -0.36 3.47 0.54
N LEU A 18 -0.90 3.06 1.69
CA LEU A 18 -2.13 2.28 1.80
C LEU A 18 -3.33 2.96 1.13
N ALA A 19 -3.35 4.30 1.09
CA ALA A 19 -4.42 5.04 0.41
C ALA A 19 -4.48 4.77 -1.10
N LEU A 20 -3.38 4.34 -1.73
CA LEU A 20 -3.39 3.96 -3.15
C LEU A 20 -4.27 2.73 -3.41
N LEU A 21 -4.46 1.86 -2.41
CA LEU A 21 -5.30 0.67 -2.53
C LEU A 21 -6.81 1.00 -2.59
N GLU A 22 -7.20 2.25 -2.30
CA GLU A 22 -8.58 2.73 -2.47
C GLU A 22 -8.91 2.94 -3.96
N GLU A 23 -7.91 3.12 -4.81
CA GLU A 23 -8.08 3.34 -6.25
C GLU A 23 -8.04 2.02 -7.04
N ILE A 24 -7.51 0.95 -6.45
CA ILE A 24 -7.35 -0.36 -7.10
C ILE A 24 -8.61 -1.19 -6.89
N HIS A 25 -9.40 -1.39 -7.94
CA HIS A 25 -10.56 -2.30 -7.98
C HIS A 25 -10.19 -3.57 -8.75
N ASP A 26 -10.51 -4.74 -8.18
CA ASP A 26 -10.27 -6.02 -8.86
C ASP A 26 -11.25 -7.10 -8.37
N SER A 27 -11.22 -8.26 -9.01
CA SER A 27 -11.96 -9.46 -8.60
C SER A 27 -11.03 -10.67 -8.59
N ALA A 28 -11.09 -11.44 -7.50
CA ALA A 28 -10.16 -12.53 -7.27
C ALA A 28 -10.72 -13.61 -6.36
N VAL A 29 -10.24 -14.84 -6.56
CA VAL A 29 -10.57 -15.99 -5.71
C VAL A 29 -9.31 -16.45 -5.00
N PHE A 30 -9.40 -16.55 -3.67
CA PHE A 30 -8.37 -17.08 -2.79
C PHE A 30 -8.87 -18.38 -2.19
N GLN A 31 -8.02 -19.40 -2.15
CA GLN A 31 -8.36 -20.71 -1.60
C GLN A 31 -7.30 -21.15 -0.61
N ASP A 32 -7.74 -21.80 0.47
CA ASP A 32 -6.88 -22.38 1.50
C ASP A 32 -5.82 -21.39 2.04
N ARG A 33 -6.26 -20.17 2.37
CA ARG A 33 -5.39 -19.09 2.89
C ARG A 33 -5.72 -18.73 4.33
N THR A 34 -4.69 -18.53 5.14
CA THR A 34 -4.80 -17.80 6.41
C THR A 34 -5.00 -16.30 6.16
N LEU A 35 -5.38 -15.54 7.19
CA LEU A 35 -5.47 -14.08 7.07
C LEU A 35 -4.11 -13.47 6.69
N GLN A 36 -3.02 -13.94 7.29
CA GLN A 36 -1.68 -13.41 6.99
C GLN A 36 -1.29 -13.65 5.53
N GLU A 37 -1.54 -14.85 5.01
CA GLU A 37 -1.26 -15.19 3.60
C GLU A 37 -2.14 -14.36 2.66
N LEU A 38 -3.42 -14.17 3.00
CA LEU A 38 -4.34 -13.34 2.20
C LEU A 38 -3.89 -11.86 2.17
N LEU A 39 -3.45 -11.31 3.30
CA LEU A 39 -2.89 -9.97 3.37
C LEU A 39 -1.56 -9.87 2.63
N THR A 40 -0.72 -10.90 2.71
CA THR A 40 0.55 -10.96 1.96
C THR A 40 0.30 -11.00 0.46
N ASP A 41 -0.63 -11.85 0.01
CA ASP A 41 -0.99 -12.02 -1.41
C ASP A 41 -1.58 -10.72 -2.00
N THR A 42 -2.24 -9.89 -1.18
CA THR A 42 -2.86 -8.62 -1.62
C THR A 42 -1.96 -7.40 -1.49
N LEU A 43 -1.16 -7.30 -0.42
CA LEU A 43 -0.27 -6.16 -0.18
C LEU A 43 1.04 -6.28 -0.96
N ILE A 44 1.65 -7.47 -0.93
CA ILE A 44 3.01 -7.75 -1.44
C ILE A 44 2.94 -8.57 -2.74
N GLY A 45 1.98 -9.50 -2.82
CA GLY A 45 1.82 -10.46 -3.90
C GLY A 45 0.98 -9.99 -5.11
N ASN A 46 0.99 -10.83 -6.14
CA ASN A 46 0.58 -10.62 -7.54
C ASN A 46 -0.88 -10.21 -7.84
N LEU A 47 -1.65 -9.72 -6.87
CA LEU A 47 -3.02 -9.22 -7.10
C LEU A 47 -3.11 -7.73 -7.41
N ASN A 48 -2.01 -6.99 -7.22
CA ASN A 48 -1.84 -5.68 -7.85
C ASN A 48 -1.39 -5.80 -9.33
N VAL A 49 -1.36 -7.02 -9.86
CA VAL A 49 -1.13 -7.31 -11.28
C VAL A 49 -2.20 -8.29 -11.71
N SER A 50 -3.41 -7.79 -11.95
CA SER A 50 -4.26 -8.44 -12.93
C SER A 50 -3.43 -8.59 -14.21
N ARG A 51 -2.98 -9.82 -14.49
CA ARG A 51 -2.26 -10.24 -15.71
C ARG A 51 -3.08 -10.04 -17.00
N GLN A 52 -4.11 -9.19 -16.99
CA GLN A 52 -4.95 -8.87 -18.14
C GLN A 52 -5.28 -7.38 -18.32
N GLN A 53 -4.80 -6.49 -17.46
CA GLN A 53 -4.75 -5.07 -17.79
C GLN A 53 -3.47 -4.51 -17.21
N ALA A 54 -2.46 -4.37 -18.08
CA ALA A 54 -1.41 -3.40 -17.86
C ALA A 54 -2.12 -2.04 -17.71
N SER A 55 -2.38 -1.64 -16.46
CA SER A 55 -2.74 -0.27 -16.17
C SER A 55 -1.64 0.58 -16.78
N VAL A 56 -1.99 1.42 -17.75
CA VAL A 56 -1.06 2.34 -18.41
C VAL A 56 -0.51 3.36 -17.40
N ASP A 57 -1.12 3.45 -16.22
CA ASP A 57 -0.61 4.19 -15.08
C ASP A 57 0.58 3.48 -14.41
N PRO A 58 1.80 4.05 -14.52
CA PRO A 58 3.01 3.46 -13.93
C PRO A 58 3.01 3.46 -12.39
N ILE A 59 2.07 4.18 -11.76
CA ILE A 59 1.89 4.19 -10.30
C ILE A 59 1.27 2.87 -9.81
N VAL A 60 0.47 2.20 -10.64
CA VAL A 60 -0.31 1.01 -10.27
C VAL A 60 0.42 -0.30 -10.62
N ALA A 61 1.36 -0.26 -11.57
CA ALA A 61 2.02 -1.46 -12.12
C ALA A 61 3.11 -2.09 -11.23
N ALA A 62 3.57 -1.40 -10.19
CA ALA A 62 4.54 -1.93 -9.24
C ALA A 62 3.80 -2.37 -7.97
N GLY A 63 4.09 -3.60 -7.49
CA GLY A 63 3.61 -4.07 -6.19
C GLY A 63 3.70 -2.96 -5.17
N THR A 64 2.54 -2.53 -4.64
CA THR A 64 2.45 -1.29 -3.88
C THR A 64 3.29 -1.35 -2.61
N PHE A 65 3.49 -2.54 -2.05
CA PHE A 65 4.32 -2.77 -0.88
C PHE A 65 5.37 -3.84 -1.16
N GLU A 66 6.56 -3.57 -0.66
CA GLU A 66 7.61 -4.57 -0.59
C GLU A 66 7.47 -5.37 0.71
N SER A 67 8.09 -6.55 0.77
CA SER A 67 8.00 -7.42 1.96
C SER A 67 8.51 -6.75 3.24
N TYR A 68 9.44 -5.79 3.12
CA TYR A 68 9.99 -5.01 4.22
C TYR A 68 9.16 -3.77 4.59
N ASP A 69 8.12 -3.42 3.82
CA ASP A 69 7.22 -2.31 4.15
C ASP A 69 6.12 -2.74 5.15
N VAL A 70 5.94 -4.05 5.35
CA VAL A 70 4.83 -4.61 6.14
C VAL A 70 5.37 -5.56 7.22
N GLU A 71 4.92 -5.34 8.46
CA GLU A 71 5.23 -6.21 9.59
C GLU A 71 3.94 -6.89 10.09
N PHE A 72 3.93 -8.22 10.16
CA PHE A 72 2.80 -8.99 10.68
C PHE A 72 3.05 -9.40 12.13
N ALA A 73 2.16 -8.97 13.03
CA ALA A 73 2.11 -9.42 14.42
C ALA A 73 0.70 -9.97 14.71
N LEU A 74 0.40 -11.12 14.12
CA LEU A 74 -0.91 -11.76 14.16
C LEU A 74 -0.86 -13.01 15.05
N GLU A 75 -1.42 -12.94 16.25
CA GLU A 75 -1.48 -14.07 17.18
C GLU A 75 -2.83 -14.81 17.07
N GLY A 76 -2.80 -16.15 17.05
CA GLY A 76 -4.02 -16.96 17.08
C GLY A 76 -4.84 -17.00 15.79
N LEU A 77 -4.34 -16.46 14.68
CA LEU A 77 -5.06 -16.37 13.39
C LEU A 77 -4.57 -17.35 12.32
N GLY A 78 -4.13 -18.54 12.75
CA GLY A 78 -3.64 -19.60 11.86
C GLY A 78 -4.73 -20.39 11.13
N THR A 79 -6.01 -20.15 11.43
CA THR A 79 -7.13 -20.80 10.74
C THR A 79 -7.20 -20.35 9.30
N LYS A 80 -7.30 -21.32 8.38
CA LYS A 80 -7.46 -21.04 6.95
C LYS A 80 -8.92 -20.82 6.59
N TYR A 81 -9.14 -19.86 5.69
CA TYR A 81 -10.38 -19.74 4.96
C TYR A 81 -10.36 -20.75 3.81
N GLU A 82 -11.39 -21.57 3.71
CA GLU A 82 -11.55 -22.54 2.62
C GLU A 82 -11.56 -21.82 1.27
N GLN A 83 -12.40 -20.79 1.16
CA GLN A 83 -12.46 -19.91 0.00
C GLN A 83 -12.81 -18.49 0.43
N THR A 84 -12.15 -17.52 -0.18
CA THR A 84 -12.42 -16.10 -0.02
C THR A 84 -12.51 -15.43 -1.38
N LEU A 85 -13.54 -14.62 -1.59
CA LEU A 85 -13.76 -13.88 -2.83
C LEU A 85 -13.51 -12.40 -2.59
N MET A 86 -12.72 -11.76 -3.44
CA MET A 86 -12.75 -10.32 -3.68
C MET A 86 -13.60 -10.12 -4.93
N TYR A 87 -14.69 -9.34 -4.84
CA TYR A 87 -15.59 -9.17 -5.98
C TYR A 87 -15.99 -7.71 -6.12
N GLU A 88 -15.61 -7.12 -7.26
CA GLU A 88 -15.92 -5.73 -7.63
C GLU A 88 -15.72 -4.74 -6.48
N GLU A 89 -14.67 -4.95 -5.69
CA GLU A 89 -14.33 -4.11 -4.54
C GLU A 89 -12.89 -3.63 -4.63
N THR A 90 -12.59 -2.56 -3.87
CA THR A 90 -11.21 -2.08 -3.78
C THR A 90 -10.36 -3.03 -2.96
N VAL A 91 -9.06 -3.08 -3.24
CA VAL A 91 -8.10 -3.84 -2.42
C VAL A 91 -8.14 -3.34 -0.96
N ALA A 92 -8.31 -2.03 -0.74
CA ALA A 92 -8.47 -1.46 0.60
C ALA A 92 -9.73 -1.97 1.32
N ASN A 93 -10.87 -2.06 0.62
CA ASN A 93 -12.12 -2.58 1.19
C ASN A 93 -11.99 -4.06 1.54
N PHE A 94 -11.38 -4.84 0.64
CA PHE A 94 -11.13 -6.26 0.83
C PHE A 94 -10.27 -6.51 2.07
N ILE A 95 -9.13 -5.82 2.19
CA ILE A 95 -8.27 -5.90 3.38
C ILE A 95 -9.05 -5.45 4.62
N GLY A 96 -9.68 -4.28 4.55
CA GLY A 96 -10.37 -3.66 5.67
C GLY A 96 -11.49 -4.51 6.26
N ARG A 97 -12.26 -5.23 5.43
CA ARG A 97 -13.33 -6.12 5.94
C ARG A 97 -12.79 -7.40 6.58
N HIS A 98 -11.71 -7.98 6.06
CA HIS A 98 -11.11 -9.18 6.66
C HIS A 98 -10.39 -8.86 7.97
N CYS A 99 -9.65 -7.76 8.03
CA CYS A 99 -9.06 -7.29 9.29
C CYS A 99 -10.14 -7.05 10.35
N ARG A 100 -11.22 -6.31 10.00
CA ARG A 100 -12.34 -6.06 10.93
C ARG A 100 -13.01 -7.34 11.41
N ARG A 101 -13.26 -8.31 10.51
CA ARG A 101 -13.86 -9.60 10.86
C ARG A 101 -13.00 -10.40 11.83
N ALA A 102 -11.67 -10.30 11.70
CA ALA A 102 -10.73 -10.99 12.58
C ALA A 102 -10.34 -10.19 13.83
N GLY A 103 -10.86 -8.97 14.02
CA GLY A 103 -10.46 -8.09 15.12
C GLY A 103 -9.03 -7.53 14.99
N VAL A 104 -8.48 -7.53 13.78
CA VAL A 104 -7.12 -7.05 13.48
C VAL A 104 -7.16 -5.57 13.11
N TYR A 105 -6.17 -4.83 13.57
CA TYR A 105 -5.93 -3.43 13.26
C TYR A 105 -4.48 -3.22 12.81
N TYR A 106 -4.21 -2.08 12.16
CA TYR A 106 -2.88 -1.70 11.69
C TYR A 106 -2.54 -0.27 12.09
N TYR A 107 -1.25 0.04 12.08
CA TYR A 107 -0.71 1.38 12.33
C TYR A 107 0.54 1.58 11.47
N PHE A 108 0.94 2.83 11.27
CA PHE A 108 2.07 3.17 10.41
C PHE A 108 3.31 3.51 11.23
N LYS A 109 4.45 2.91 10.88
CA LYS A 109 5.76 3.29 11.39
C LYS A 109 6.47 4.14 10.34
N HIS A 110 6.87 5.34 10.71
CA HIS A 110 7.66 6.22 9.85
C HIS A 110 9.15 6.04 10.16
N ALA A 111 9.97 5.81 9.15
CA ALA A 111 11.41 5.78 9.33
C ALA A 111 11.94 7.13 9.84
N ALA A 112 12.93 7.09 10.74
CA ALA A 112 13.59 8.30 11.21
C ALA A 112 14.30 9.04 10.06
N VAL A 113 14.29 10.38 10.12
CA VAL A 113 14.98 11.24 9.16
C VAL A 113 16.48 10.92 9.19
N GLY A 114 17.00 10.31 8.13
CA GLY A 114 18.41 9.91 8.00
C GLY A 114 18.66 8.68 7.12
N ASN A 115 17.66 7.81 6.94
CA ASN A 115 17.78 6.62 6.10
C ASN A 115 17.23 6.81 4.66
N GLY A 116 16.59 7.94 4.37
CA GLY A 116 16.31 8.36 3.01
C GLY A 116 17.56 8.97 2.40
N ARG A 117 18.28 8.22 1.55
CA ARG A 117 19.42 8.73 0.78
C ARG A 117 18.97 9.87 -0.13
N TYR A 118 19.01 11.10 0.38
CA TYR A 118 19.15 12.30 -0.41
C TYR A 118 20.50 12.93 -0.05
N VAL A 119 21.57 12.39 -0.64
CA VAL A 119 22.82 13.13 -0.75
C VAL A 119 22.57 14.23 -1.77
N ARG A 120 22.27 15.44 -1.30
CA ARG A 120 22.54 16.62 -2.12
C ARG A 120 24.03 16.90 -1.98
N GLU A 121 24.81 16.42 -2.93
CA GLU A 121 26.11 17.01 -3.21
C GLU A 121 25.87 18.48 -3.56
N GLY A 122 26.19 19.35 -2.61
CA GLY A 122 26.32 20.77 -2.88
C GLY A 122 27.55 20.99 -3.73
N ASN A 123 27.36 21.30 -5.01
CA ASN A 123 28.41 21.96 -5.78
C ASN A 123 28.10 23.46 -5.80
N ARG A 124 28.80 24.20 -4.94
CA ARG A 124 29.00 25.65 -5.08
C ARG A 124 30.51 25.88 -5.14
N GLY A 125 31.02 25.91 -6.38
CA GLY A 125 32.20 26.71 -6.71
C GLY A 125 31.79 28.17 -6.91
#